data_AF-A0A2S6GHC0-F1
#
_entry.id   AF-A0A2S6GHC0-F1
#
_cell.length_a   1.000
_cell.length_b   1.000
_cell.length_c   1.000
_cell.angle_alpha   90.00
_cell.angle_beta   90.00
_cell.angle_gamma   90.00
#
_symmetry.space_group_name_H-M   'P 1'
#
loop_
_entity.id
_entity.type
_entity.pdbx_description
1 polymer ?
#
loop_
_entity_poly.entity_id
_entity_poly.type
_entity_poly.pdbx_seq_one_letter_code
_entity_poly.pdbx_strand_id
1 'polypeptide(L)'
;MIDWTVDREAQLAYSYERFAQAKVFVFRKWCEQAAERGVLAPTDLSGSCKYGSLFMNRVFGGAICGHYEHQYNIIDGRIVDLSHDAIDVGRITNPYLHEPDFFSIPEKQASLNGCLPRVERWVAQFMEEIKGFEVPASAGS
;
A
#
# COMPACT_ATOMS: atom_id res chain seq x y z
N MET A 1 3.71 -16.23 12.29
CA MET A 1 3.09 -14.89 12.36
C MET A 1 3.99 -13.96 11.58
N ILE A 2 3.43 -13.12 10.70
CA ILE A 2 4.24 -12.20 9.89
C ILE A 2 4.63 -11.01 10.77
N ASP A 3 5.93 -10.75 10.89
CA ASP A 3 6.45 -9.48 11.38
C ASP A 3 6.45 -8.47 10.21
N TRP A 4 5.73 -7.38 10.39
CA TRP A 4 5.59 -6.31 9.40
C TRP A 4 6.61 -5.20 9.57
N THR A 5 7.34 -5.18 10.69
CA THR A 5 8.27 -4.11 11.06
C THR A 5 9.70 -4.40 10.61
N VAL A 6 9.96 -5.64 10.16
CA VAL A 6 11.23 -6.03 9.56
C VAL A 6 11.29 -5.62 8.09
N ASP A 7 12.50 -5.27 7.65
CA ASP A 7 12.78 -4.98 6.26
C ASP A 7 12.62 -6.25 5.39
N ARG A 8 12.04 -6.07 4.21
CA ARG A 8 11.62 -7.16 3.32
C ARG A 8 12.16 -6.94 1.92
N GLU A 9 12.49 -8.06 1.27
CA GLU A 9 12.89 -8.03 -0.13
C GLU A 9 11.75 -7.59 -1.04
N ALA A 10 12.09 -6.74 -1.99
CA ALA A 10 11.17 -6.22 -3.00
C ALA A 10 10.91 -7.26 -4.10
N GLN A 11 9.66 -7.36 -4.55
CA GLN A 11 9.33 -8.07 -5.80
C GLN A 11 9.61 -7.19 -7.03
N LEU A 12 9.53 -5.87 -6.85
CA LEU A 12 9.75 -4.87 -7.88
C LEU A 12 10.58 -3.74 -7.28
N ALA A 13 11.65 -3.31 -7.97
CA ALA A 13 12.46 -2.20 -7.49
C ALA A 13 11.63 -0.91 -7.40
N TYR A 14 11.77 -0.20 -6.29
CA TYR A 14 11.08 1.07 -6.07
C TYR A 14 11.60 2.17 -7.01
N SER A 15 10.68 2.96 -7.57
CA SER A 15 10.97 4.21 -8.27
C SER A 15 9.78 5.15 -8.13
N TYR A 16 9.97 6.45 -8.38
CA TYR A 16 8.86 7.42 -8.35
C TYR A 16 7.80 7.12 -9.41
N GLU A 17 8.20 6.63 -10.58
CA GLU A 17 7.27 6.21 -11.63
C GLU A 17 6.41 5.03 -11.18
N ARG A 18 7.03 3.99 -10.61
CA ARG A 18 6.32 2.81 -10.09
C ARG A 18 5.46 3.14 -8.87
N PHE A 19 5.90 4.09 -8.04
CA PHE A 19 5.08 4.65 -6.97
C PHE A 19 3.81 5.33 -7.53
N ALA A 20 3.94 6.16 -8.57
CA ALA A 20 2.80 6.81 -9.20
C ALA A 20 1.82 5.79 -9.81
N GLN A 21 2.35 4.76 -10.49
CA GLN A 21 1.55 3.65 -11.02
C GLN A 21 0.83 2.89 -9.91
N ALA A 22 1.53 2.55 -8.81
CA ALA A 22 0.95 1.92 -7.64
C ALA A 22 -0.17 2.75 -7.02
N LYS A 23 0.01 4.07 -6.93
CA LYS A 23 -1.00 5.00 -6.41
C LYS A 23 -2.28 4.99 -7.23
N VAL A 24 -2.17 5.11 -8.55
CA VAL A 24 -3.30 5.03 -9.47
C VAL A 24 -4.00 3.67 -9.36
N PHE A 25 -3.22 2.58 -9.35
CA PHE A 25 -3.75 1.24 -9.22
C PHE A 25 -4.53 1.05 -7.91
N VAL A 26 -3.94 1.40 -6.77
CA VAL A 26 -4.57 1.23 -5.45
C VAL A 26 -5.82 2.10 -5.32
N PHE A 27 -5.82 3.34 -5.86
CA PHE A 27 -7.01 4.18 -5.85
C PHE A 27 -8.16 3.53 -6.65
N ARG A 28 -7.88 2.98 -7.84
CA ARG A 28 -8.88 2.23 -8.61
C ARG A 28 -9.43 1.05 -7.82
N LYS A 29 -8.56 0.28 -7.15
CA LYS A 29 -8.98 -0.84 -6.29
C LYS A 29 -9.76 -0.42 -5.05
N TRP A 30 -9.47 0.76 -4.51
CA TRP A 30 -10.21 1.35 -3.40
C TRP A 30 -11.64 1.71 -3.83
N CYS A 31 -11.80 2.30 -5.02
CA CYS A 31 -13.10 2.56 -5.62
C CYS A 31 -13.89 1.27 -5.91
N GLU A 32 -13.25 0.24 -6.46
CA GLU A 32 -13.87 -1.08 -6.66
C GLU A 32 -14.39 -1.66 -5.34
N GLN A 33 -13.59 -1.59 -4.27
CA GLN A 33 -13.98 -2.07 -2.95
C GLN A 33 -15.12 -1.27 -2.32
N ALA A 34 -15.19 0.05 -2.57
CA ALA A 34 -16.31 0.88 -2.15
C ALA A 34 -17.62 0.44 -2.84
N ALA A 35 -17.55 0.18 -4.15
CA ALA A 35 -18.69 -0.32 -4.92
C ALA A 35 -19.15 -1.70 -4.43
N GLU A 36 -18.24 -2.63 -4.14
CA GLU A 36 -18.56 -3.96 -3.57
C GLU A 36 -19.35 -3.84 -2.24
N ARG A 37 -19.11 -2.77 -1.47
CA ARG A 37 -19.76 -2.52 -0.17
C ARG A 37 -21.05 -1.71 -0.29
N GLY A 38 -21.40 -1.25 -1.49
CA GLY A 38 -22.56 -0.37 -1.70
C GLY A 38 -22.42 1.00 -1.04
N VAL A 39 -21.18 1.50 -0.88
CA VAL A 39 -20.93 2.85 -0.34
C VAL A 39 -20.50 3.80 -1.46
N LEU A 40 -20.50 5.11 -1.18
CA LEU A 40 -20.07 6.12 -2.13
C LEU A 40 -18.60 5.90 -2.54
N ALA A 41 -18.31 6.17 -3.81
CA ALA A 41 -16.95 6.11 -4.31
C ALA A 41 -16.07 7.15 -3.59
N PRO A 42 -14.88 6.75 -3.12
CA PRO A 42 -13.95 7.66 -2.46
C PRO A 42 -13.40 8.69 -3.45
N THR A 43 -13.16 9.90 -2.98
CA THR A 43 -12.57 10.99 -3.80
C THR A 43 -11.05 11.01 -3.74
N ASP A 44 -10.46 10.33 -2.77
CA ASP A 44 -9.01 10.19 -2.56
C ASP A 44 -8.70 8.85 -1.87
N LEU A 45 -7.49 8.71 -1.33
CA LEU A 45 -7.02 7.52 -0.61
C LEU A 45 -7.33 7.55 0.89
N SER A 46 -8.30 8.36 1.34
CA SER A 46 -8.69 8.39 2.76
C SER A 46 -9.14 7.00 3.23
N GLY A 47 -8.70 6.63 4.44
CA GLY A 47 -8.96 5.34 5.08
C GLY A 47 -8.26 4.14 4.45
N SER A 48 -7.42 4.36 3.42
CA SER A 48 -6.76 3.26 2.69
C SER A 48 -5.39 2.86 3.28
N CYS A 49 -4.84 3.61 4.24
CA CYS A 49 -3.46 3.46 4.75
C CYS A 49 -3.10 2.00 5.06
N LYS A 50 -4.03 1.23 5.64
CA LYS A 50 -3.84 -0.20 5.91
C LYS A 50 -3.63 -1.05 4.65
N TYR A 51 -4.47 -0.86 3.64
CA TYR A 51 -4.33 -1.57 2.38
C TYR A 51 -3.14 -1.06 1.58
N GLY A 52 -2.93 0.26 1.57
CA GLY A 52 -1.82 0.91 0.89
C GLY A 52 -0.47 0.42 1.40
N SER A 53 -0.25 0.42 2.72
CA SER A 53 1.06 0.04 3.25
C SER A 53 1.35 -1.46 3.15
N LEU A 54 0.31 -2.31 3.25
CA LEU A 54 0.43 -3.74 2.94
C LEU A 54 0.78 -3.95 1.47
N PHE A 55 0.09 -3.28 0.55
CA PHE A 55 0.35 -3.38 -0.87
C PHE A 55 1.78 -2.96 -1.21
N MET A 56 2.20 -1.78 -0.74
CA MET A 56 3.56 -1.28 -0.95
C MET A 56 4.62 -2.21 -0.37
N ASN A 57 4.39 -2.74 0.84
CA ASN A 57 5.31 -3.72 1.44
C ASN A 57 5.47 -4.98 0.58
N ARG A 58 4.37 -5.46 0.01
CA ARG A 58 4.38 -6.69 -0.78
C ARG A 58 4.99 -6.49 -2.16
N VAL A 59 4.84 -5.31 -2.78
CA VAL A 59 5.44 -5.01 -4.08
C VAL A 59 6.90 -4.59 -3.95
N PHE A 60 7.17 -3.60 -3.11
CA PHE A 60 8.45 -2.88 -3.07
C PHE A 60 9.32 -3.22 -1.85
N GLY A 61 8.88 -4.15 -0.99
CA GLY A 61 9.63 -4.55 0.19
C GLY A 61 9.56 -3.52 1.33
N GLY A 62 10.62 -3.41 2.11
CA GLY A 62 10.69 -2.47 3.22
C GLY A 62 10.02 -2.96 4.50
N ALA A 63 9.91 -2.05 5.47
CA ALA A 63 9.18 -2.24 6.73
C ALA A 63 7.87 -1.43 6.73
N ILE A 64 6.90 -1.83 7.54
CA ILE A 64 5.71 -1.04 7.86
C ILE A 64 5.93 -0.36 9.22
N CYS A 65 5.73 0.95 9.24
CA CYS A 65 5.77 1.80 10.43
C CYS A 65 4.43 2.52 10.61
N GLY A 66 4.27 3.19 11.75
CA GLY A 66 3.04 3.92 12.09
C GLY A 66 2.61 3.76 13.53
N HIS A 67 1.38 4.18 13.78
CA HIS A 67 0.68 4.24 15.06
C HIS A 67 -0.83 4.03 14.86
N TYR A 68 -1.65 4.25 15.88
CA TYR A 68 -3.08 3.93 15.83
C TYR A 68 -3.89 4.70 14.76
N GLU A 69 -3.47 5.90 14.35
CA GLU A 69 -4.18 6.69 13.34
C GLU A 69 -3.68 6.42 11.92
N HIS A 70 -2.39 6.13 11.74
CA HIS A 70 -1.79 5.99 10.41
C HIS A 70 -0.71 4.93 10.33
N GLN A 71 -0.58 4.31 9.15
CA GLN A 71 0.50 3.39 8.83
C GLN A 71 1.06 3.65 7.42
N TYR A 72 2.38 3.53 7.29
CA TYR A 72 3.16 3.84 6.09
C TYR A 72 4.34 2.86 5.96
N ASN A 73 5.15 2.97 4.91
CA ASN A 73 6.32 2.13 4.70
C ASN A 73 7.62 2.91 4.88
N ILE A 74 8.65 2.20 5.33
CA ILE A 74 10.05 2.60 5.15
C ILE A 74 10.66 1.69 4.08
N ILE A 75 11.08 2.25 2.96
CA ILE A 75 11.72 1.53 1.84
C ILE A 75 13.04 2.23 1.54
N ASP A 76 14.15 1.50 1.63
CA ASP A 76 15.52 2.04 1.50
C ASP A 76 15.74 3.30 2.37
N GLY A 77 15.24 3.27 3.60
CA GLY A 77 15.33 4.38 4.57
C GLY A 77 14.43 5.58 4.29
N ARG A 78 13.52 5.49 3.30
CA ARG A 78 12.60 6.58 2.93
C ARG A 78 11.18 6.30 3.40
N ILE A 79 10.50 7.33 3.88
CA ILE A 79 9.05 7.28 4.12
C ILE A 79 8.36 7.18 2.76
N VAL A 80 7.55 6.13 2.61
CA VAL A 80 6.73 5.87 1.42
C VAL A 80 5.29 5.65 1.88
N ASP A 81 4.39 6.52 1.43
CA ASP A 81 2.99 6.50 1.82
C ASP A 81 2.11 6.85 0.61
N LEU A 82 1.25 5.92 0.18
CA LEU A 82 0.32 6.16 -0.92
C LEU A 82 -0.75 7.19 -0.59
N SER A 83 -1.13 7.28 0.69
CA SER A 83 -2.16 8.18 1.22
C SER A 83 -1.61 9.51 1.73
N HIS A 84 -0.34 9.85 1.45
CA HIS A 84 0.31 11.05 1.97
C HIS A 84 -0.41 12.39 1.67
N ASP A 85 -1.23 12.42 0.62
CA ASP A 85 -2.03 13.58 0.19
C ASP A 85 -3.55 13.38 0.40
N ALA A 86 -3.95 12.30 1.08
CA ALA A 86 -5.33 12.07 1.46
C ALA A 86 -5.77 13.08 2.53
N ILE A 87 -7.04 13.49 2.48
CA ILE A 87 -7.60 14.52 3.35
C ILE A 87 -7.51 14.13 4.83
N ASP A 88 -7.72 12.84 5.15
CA ASP A 88 -7.63 12.35 6.52
C ASP A 88 -6.19 12.38 7.06
N VAL A 89 -5.21 11.94 6.28
CA VAL A 89 -3.78 11.98 6.64
C VAL A 89 -3.33 13.43 6.88
N GLY A 90 -3.77 14.37 6.04
CA GLY A 90 -3.48 15.80 6.22
C GLY A 90 -4.04 16.42 7.50
N ARG A 91 -4.97 15.74 8.19
CA ARG A 91 -5.55 16.19 9.48
C ARG A 91 -4.90 15.54 10.70
N ILE A 92 -4.05 14.52 10.51
CA ILE A 92 -3.38 13.82 11.61
C ILE A 92 -2.23 14.69 12.12
N THR A 93 -2.10 14.79 13.45
CA THR A 93 -0.94 15.41 14.07
C THR A 93 0.20 14.40 14.10
N ASN A 94 1.36 14.74 13.51
CA ASN A 94 2.52 13.84 13.38
C ASN A 94 2.19 12.51 12.66
N PRO A 95 1.71 12.51 11.41
CA PRO A 95 1.28 11.31 10.70
C PRO A 95 2.38 10.25 10.52
N TYR A 96 3.65 10.65 10.63
CA TYR A 96 4.81 9.77 10.51
C TYR A 96 5.48 9.45 11.85
N LEU A 97 4.75 9.60 12.96
CA LEU A 97 5.16 9.02 14.23
C LEU A 97 5.15 7.49 14.12
N HIS A 98 6.19 6.85 14.63
CA HIS A 98 6.24 5.39 14.73
C HIS A 98 6.20 4.96 16.19
N GLU A 99 5.22 4.13 16.52
CA GLU A 99 5.10 3.43 17.79
C GLU A 99 5.48 1.95 17.57
N PRO A 100 6.67 1.50 17.98
CA PRO A 100 7.15 0.14 17.67
C PRO A 100 6.22 -0.97 18.16
N ASP A 101 5.63 -0.78 19.34
CA ASP A 101 4.75 -1.77 19.97
C ASP A 101 3.37 -1.85 19.31
N PHE A 102 2.98 -0.88 18.47
CA PHE A 102 1.67 -0.88 17.84
C PHE A 102 1.42 -2.13 16.96
N PHE A 103 2.46 -2.63 16.29
CA PHE A 103 2.36 -3.80 15.41
C PHE A 103 2.51 -5.13 16.16
N SER A 104 2.86 -5.11 17.45
CA SER A 104 2.88 -6.31 18.29
C SER A 104 1.51 -6.63 18.90
N ILE A 105 0.56 -5.69 18.83
CA ILE A 105 -0.82 -5.86 19.32
C ILE A 105 -1.54 -6.97 18.52
N PRO A 106 -2.07 -8.03 19.17
CA PRO A 106 -2.70 -9.16 18.48
C PRO A 106 -3.86 -8.76 17.55
N GLU A 107 -4.70 -7.82 17.97
CA GLU A 107 -5.82 -7.31 17.17
C GLU A 107 -5.34 -6.57 15.92
N LYS A 108 -4.22 -5.85 16.03
CA LYS A 108 -3.59 -5.19 14.89
C LYS A 108 -3.09 -6.23 13.90
N GLN A 109 -2.38 -7.25 14.38
CA GLN A 109 -1.88 -8.34 13.54
C GLN A 109 -3.02 -9.10 12.86
N ALA A 110 -4.08 -9.43 13.60
CA ALA A 110 -5.28 -10.08 13.05
C ALA A 110 -5.94 -9.20 11.98
N SER A 111 -6.04 -7.88 12.21
CA SER A 111 -6.59 -6.92 11.25
C SER A 111 -5.77 -6.82 9.96
N LEU A 112 -4.44 -6.84 10.06
CA LEU A 112 -3.54 -6.87 8.90
C LEU A 112 -3.68 -8.20 8.15
N ASN A 113 -3.62 -9.32 8.85
CA ASN A 113 -3.75 -10.67 8.28
C ASN A 113 -5.08 -10.87 7.55
N GLY A 114 -6.18 -10.32 8.08
CA GLY A 114 -7.49 -10.36 7.42
C GLY A 114 -7.55 -9.57 6.12
N CYS A 115 -6.67 -8.58 5.91
CA CYS A 115 -6.61 -7.81 4.67
C CYS A 115 -5.73 -8.48 3.60
N LEU A 116 -4.77 -9.33 4.00
CA LEU A 116 -3.77 -9.90 3.10
C LEU A 116 -4.34 -10.63 1.90
N PRO A 117 -5.36 -11.53 2.01
CA PRO A 117 -5.84 -12.26 0.85
C PRO A 117 -6.33 -11.34 -0.27
N ARG A 118 -6.86 -10.16 0.07
CA ARG A 118 -7.24 -9.15 -0.93
C ARG A 118 -6.02 -8.43 -1.48
N VAL A 119 -5.10 -8.02 -0.62
CA VAL A 119 -3.85 -7.35 -1.03
C VAL A 119 -3.01 -8.24 -1.95
N GLU A 120 -2.87 -9.54 -1.69
CA GLU A 120 -2.14 -10.46 -2.58
C GLU A 120 -2.77 -10.53 -3.98
N ARG A 121 -4.11 -10.51 -4.08
CA ARG A 121 -4.78 -10.45 -5.39
C ARG A 121 -4.50 -9.13 -6.11
N TRP A 122 -4.45 -8.03 -5.37
CA TRP A 122 -4.09 -6.72 -5.91
C TRP A 122 -2.64 -6.68 -6.39
N VAL A 123 -1.70 -7.23 -5.60
CA VAL A 123 -0.28 -7.36 -5.97
C VAL A 123 -0.14 -8.16 -7.26
N ALA A 124 -0.79 -9.32 -7.35
CA ALA A 124 -0.75 -10.15 -8.56
C ALA A 124 -1.25 -9.39 -9.80
N GLN A 125 -2.39 -8.69 -9.69
CA GLN A 125 -2.92 -7.88 -10.80
C GLN A 125 -1.99 -6.73 -11.19
N PHE A 126 -1.42 -6.02 -10.20
CA PHE A 126 -0.48 -4.94 -10.46
C PHE A 126 0.77 -5.42 -11.20
N MET A 127 1.35 -6.55 -10.78
CA MET A 127 2.53 -7.11 -11.44
C MET A 127 2.26 -7.49 -12.89
N GLU A 128 1.05 -7.98 -13.22
CA GLU A 128 0.67 -8.24 -14.61
C GLU A 128 0.46 -6.95 -15.42
N GLU A 129 -0.13 -5.90 -14.83
CA GLU A 129 -0.26 -4.59 -15.48
C GLU A 129 1.11 -3.98 -15.79
N ILE A 130 2.05 -4.02 -14.85
CA ILE A 130 3.40 -3.49 -15.03
C ILE A 130 4.18 -4.23 -16.12
N LYS A 131 4.11 -5.57 -16.18
CA LYS A 131 4.72 -6.33 -17.27
C LYS A 131 4.17 -5.91 -18.64
N GLY A 132 2.87 -5.62 -18.71
CA GLY A 132 2.21 -5.13 -19.94
C GLY A 132 2.74 -3.78 -20.42
N PHE A 133 3.20 -2.91 -19.51
CA PHE A 133 3.84 -1.63 -19.85
C PHE A 133 5.31 -1.77 -20.27
N GLU A 134 5.99 -2.83 -19.83
CA GLU A 134 7.40 -3.07 -20.15
C GLU A 134 7.61 -3.78 -21.52
N VAL A 135 6.55 -4.23 -22.20
CA VAL A 135 6.64 -4.77 -23.57
C VAL A 135 6.70 -3.62 -24.59
N PRO A 136 7.79 -3.45 -25.36
CA PRO A 136 7.86 -2.40 -26.38
C PRO A 136 6.94 -2.72 -27.55
N ALA A 137 6.37 -1.66 -28.15
CA ALA A 137 5.65 -1.67 -29.42
C ALA A 137 6.59 -1.99 -30.62
N SER A 138 7.26 -3.14 -30.62
CA SER A 138 8.11 -3.59 -31.72
C SER A 138 7.87 -5.06 -32.09
N ALA A 139 6.60 -5.47 -32.13
CA ALA A 139 6.17 -6.67 -32.85
C ALA A 139 5.34 -6.22 -34.07
N GLY A 140 6.02 -5.57 -35.00
CA GLY A 140 5.44 -5.06 -36.24
C GLY A 140 6.54 -4.81 -37.25
N SER A 141 7.00 -5.89 -37.88
CA SER A 141 7.76 -5.87 -39.14
C SER A 141 7.39 -7.11 -39.92
#